data_AF-A0A9Q0RZH5-F1
#
_entry.id   AF-A0A9Q0RZH5-F1
#
_cell.length_a   1.000
_cell.length_b   1.000
_cell.length_c   1.000
_cell.angle_alpha   90.00
_cell.angle_beta   90.00
_cell.angle_gamma   90.00
#
_symmetry.space_group_name_H-M   'P 1'
#
loop_
_entity.id
_entity.type
_entity.pdbx_description
1 polymer ?
#
loop_
_entity_poly.entity_id
_entity_poly.type
_entity_poly.pdbx_seq_one_letter_code
_entity_poly.pdbx_strand_id
1 'polypeptide(L)'
;MGLFIISELAAVLETFRHDFHFPGHILPGTAFFLMGVWWTWNTFKIHNKNEQNKNFDDVLNQENLLEKSYQVHDSTVFSATYNREMAGIWYCEGFYKIVYASFDLLGHFLVVVYGGEITDERQHMTVYVFFIVNGIFDLFLHSKLYKIPDGADYLTSSIAWAAFGYLFLSHKHAKTPISIFYHQILGWLATAVAGVTLMQYKYEKNTLVAIIRGSCCILTGTWLYQIAFSFHNPFIAANQYRNRIHGGRFDEVKCCDTNVTTSDQMEIMEAVTTSTWHVLLVGAVVVVLGHDFHFPGHLLPGTAFILIGIWWLWNTLEIHNKNEQRRNTHDILCQEILLDKSHHVHDSSAFGATYNGDMAGFWYCEGFYKIVYASFDLFGHFLVVLYGGEMTDERQHMTVYIFFIVNGIVDLSIHLKLIEIPDGTDYLTASIAWAAFGYLFLSHKHAKTPISIFYHQILGWLAIAVAAVTLMQYKYEKNTLVAMIRGSCCILTGTWLYQIAFSFHNPFIAANQYRNRETIAETFDEVNLKM
;
A
#
# COMPACT_ATOMS: atom_id res chain seq x y z
N MET A 1 28.49 38.50 6.48
CA MET A 1 28.26 37.16 7.05
C MET A 1 26.98 37.10 7.88
N GLY A 2 26.77 37.97 8.88
CA GLY A 2 25.51 38.01 9.65
C GLY A 2 24.23 38.30 8.83
N LEU A 3 24.29 39.20 7.85
CA LEU A 3 23.14 39.49 6.97
C LEU A 3 22.75 38.33 6.02
N PHE A 4 23.71 37.48 5.67
CA PHE A 4 23.48 36.32 4.77
C PHE A 4 22.82 35.16 5.53
N ILE A 5 23.20 34.98 6.81
CA ILE A 5 22.55 34.02 7.72
C ILE A 5 21.12 34.46 8.01
N ILE A 6 20.86 35.77 8.18
CA ILE A 6 19.52 36.30 8.43
C ILE A 6 18.60 36.14 7.21
N SER A 7 19.11 36.31 5.98
CA SER A 7 18.31 36.11 4.76
C SER A 7 18.01 34.64 4.47
N GLU A 8 18.97 33.74 4.72
CA GLU A 8 18.76 32.28 4.64
C GLU A 8 17.78 31.79 5.72
N LEU A 9 17.93 32.29 6.95
CA LEU A 9 17.02 31.96 8.05
C LEU A 9 15.61 32.51 7.77
N ALA A 10 15.48 33.71 7.21
CA ALA A 10 14.20 34.27 6.80
C ALA A 10 13.54 33.46 5.67
N ALA A 11 14.30 33.02 4.66
CA ALA A 11 13.79 32.17 3.59
C ALA A 11 13.37 30.77 4.10
N VAL A 12 14.16 30.18 5.00
CA VAL A 12 13.80 28.94 5.70
C VAL A 12 12.53 29.14 6.51
N LEU A 13 12.43 30.23 7.29
CA LEU A 13 11.26 30.55 8.10
C LEU A 13 10.01 30.86 7.26
N GLU A 14 10.16 31.48 6.10
CA GLU A 14 9.08 31.76 5.15
C GLU A 14 8.60 30.47 4.45
N THR A 15 9.52 29.52 4.20
CA THR A 15 9.19 28.16 3.75
C THR A 15 8.47 27.37 4.85
N PHE A 16 8.90 27.47 6.11
CA PHE A 16 8.19 26.88 7.25
C PHE A 16 6.80 27.50 7.47
N ARG A 17 6.63 28.79 7.17
CA ARG A 17 5.35 29.51 7.32
C ARG A 17 4.28 29.08 6.30
N HIS A 18 4.67 28.67 5.10
CA HIS A 18 3.73 28.33 4.02
C HIS A 18 3.65 26.84 3.68
N ASP A 19 4.70 26.05 3.93
CA ASP A 19 4.83 24.69 3.39
C ASP A 19 4.99 23.57 4.44
N PHE A 20 4.77 23.83 5.75
CA PHE A 20 4.93 22.77 6.76
C PHE A 20 3.95 21.59 6.60
N HIS A 21 2.90 21.74 5.79
CA HIS A 21 2.02 20.64 5.42
C HIS A 21 2.75 19.48 4.73
N PHE A 22 3.77 19.72 3.91
CA PHE A 22 4.53 18.64 3.28
C PHE A 22 5.36 17.82 4.29
N PRO A 23 6.32 18.41 5.04
CA PRO A 23 7.08 17.69 6.06
C PRO A 23 6.18 17.12 7.15
N GLY A 24 5.09 17.82 7.53
CA GLY A 24 4.10 17.34 8.49
C GLY A 24 3.33 16.09 8.07
N HIS A 25 3.40 15.67 6.80
CA HIS A 25 2.89 14.38 6.33
C HIS A 25 4.02 13.39 6.02
N ILE A 26 5.14 13.85 5.45
CA ILE A 26 6.30 12.99 5.12
C ILE A 26 6.96 12.39 6.37
N LEU A 27 7.17 13.19 7.41
CA LEU A 27 7.85 12.76 8.64
C LEU A 27 7.06 11.67 9.38
N PRO A 28 5.77 11.86 9.72
CA PRO A 28 4.98 10.79 10.31
C PRO A 28 4.78 9.61 9.35
N GLY A 29 4.69 9.86 8.03
CA GLY A 29 4.62 8.81 7.02
C GLY A 29 5.83 7.88 7.05
N THR A 30 7.03 8.47 7.15
CA THR A 30 8.29 7.74 7.28
C THR A 30 8.36 6.97 8.60
N ALA A 31 8.00 7.61 9.72
CA ALA A 31 8.01 6.96 11.02
C ALA A 31 7.09 5.74 11.06
N PHE A 32 5.84 5.87 10.56
CA PHE A 32 4.88 4.76 10.54
C PHE A 32 5.26 3.65 9.57
N PHE A 33 5.83 3.99 8.41
CA PHE A 33 6.35 2.99 7.48
C PHE A 33 7.46 2.16 8.12
N LEU A 34 8.49 2.82 8.68
CA LEU A 34 9.62 2.13 9.32
C LEU A 34 9.19 1.31 10.54
N MET A 35 8.31 1.87 11.38
CA MET A 35 7.77 1.18 12.54
C MET A 35 6.94 -0.05 12.13
N GLY A 36 6.11 0.06 11.09
CA GLY A 36 5.33 -1.06 10.57
C GLY A 36 6.20 -2.18 9.99
N VAL A 37 7.26 -1.83 9.25
CA VAL A 37 8.26 -2.79 8.75
C VAL A 37 8.97 -3.46 9.93
N TRP A 38 9.41 -2.68 10.92
CA TRP A 38 10.07 -3.18 12.13
C TRP A 38 9.20 -4.16 12.91
N TRP A 39 7.92 -3.82 13.12
CA TRP A 39 6.96 -4.69 13.80
C TRP A 39 6.72 -6.00 13.04
N THR A 40 6.57 -5.90 11.72
CA THR A 40 6.39 -7.07 10.85
C THR A 40 7.61 -7.99 10.91
N TRP A 41 8.81 -7.43 10.80
CA TRP A 41 10.07 -8.17 10.92
C TRP A 41 10.22 -8.89 12.26
N ASN A 42 9.97 -8.20 13.38
CA ASN A 42 10.09 -8.82 14.70
C ASN A 42 9.03 -9.89 14.94
N THR A 43 7.84 -9.73 14.35
CA THR A 43 6.79 -10.76 14.38
C THR A 43 7.30 -12.05 13.73
N PHE A 44 7.90 -11.97 12.54
CA PHE A 44 8.49 -13.13 11.88
C PHE A 44 9.62 -13.75 12.71
N LYS A 45 10.53 -12.92 13.25
CA LYS A 45 11.63 -13.41 14.07
C LYS A 45 11.16 -14.20 15.31
N ILE A 46 10.15 -13.70 16.02
CA ILE A 46 9.61 -14.37 17.21
C ILE A 46 8.82 -15.63 16.82
N HIS A 47 8.04 -15.57 15.74
CA HIS A 47 7.32 -16.74 15.23
C HIS A 47 8.28 -17.88 14.91
N ASN A 48 9.35 -17.62 14.15
CA ASN A 48 10.33 -18.64 13.78
C ASN A 48 11.04 -19.22 15.01
N LYS A 49 11.44 -18.37 15.98
CA LYS A 49 12.05 -18.84 17.23
C LYS A 49 11.10 -19.76 18.02
N ASN A 50 9.81 -19.44 18.06
CA ASN A 50 8.83 -20.26 18.78
C ASN A 50 8.58 -21.60 18.10
N GLU A 51 8.50 -21.61 16.77
CA GLU A 51 8.36 -22.86 16.01
C GLU A 51 9.62 -23.74 16.14
N GLN A 52 10.82 -23.15 16.21
CA GLN A 52 12.04 -23.91 16.51
C GLN A 52 11.98 -24.57 17.90
N ASN A 53 11.55 -23.84 18.92
CA ASN A 53 11.44 -24.39 20.28
C ASN A 53 10.39 -25.51 20.40
N LYS A 54 9.22 -25.37 19.76
CA LYS A 54 8.19 -26.42 19.77
C LYS A 54 8.68 -27.71 19.12
N ASN A 55 9.31 -27.61 17.96
CA ASN A 55 9.87 -28.78 17.27
C ASN A 55 10.94 -29.47 18.11
N PHE A 56 11.75 -28.72 18.86
CA PHE A 56 12.74 -29.26 19.79
C PHE A 56 12.07 -30.02 20.95
N ASP A 57 11.01 -29.46 21.55
CA ASP A 57 10.26 -30.11 22.63
C ASP A 57 9.53 -31.38 22.15
N ASP A 58 8.99 -31.38 20.94
CA ASP A 58 8.32 -32.55 20.34
C ASP A 58 9.29 -33.72 20.11
N VAL A 59 10.53 -33.43 19.67
CA VAL A 59 11.60 -34.43 19.51
C VAL A 59 12.02 -35.01 20.87
N LEU A 60 12.23 -34.16 21.88
CA LEU A 60 12.59 -34.62 23.23
C LEU A 60 11.48 -35.48 23.88
N ASN A 61 10.21 -35.17 23.60
CA ASN A 61 9.06 -35.98 24.00
C ASN A 61 9.07 -37.35 23.30
N GLN A 62 9.37 -37.39 22.00
CA GLN A 62 9.38 -38.62 21.21
C GLN A 62 10.49 -39.59 21.66
N GLU A 63 11.60 -39.07 22.17
CA GLU A 63 12.72 -39.87 22.68
C GLU A 63 12.64 -40.22 24.19
N ASN A 64 11.56 -39.84 24.90
CA ASN A 64 11.41 -40.01 26.36
C ASN A 64 12.57 -39.42 27.19
N LEU A 65 13.24 -38.36 26.72
CA LEU A 65 14.41 -37.76 27.38
C LEU A 65 14.06 -36.71 28.45
N LEU A 66 12.77 -36.40 28.64
CA LEU A 66 12.29 -35.26 29.42
C LEU A 66 12.31 -35.42 30.95
N GLU A 67 12.80 -36.54 31.50
CA GLU A 67 12.91 -36.65 32.97
C GLU A 67 13.98 -35.72 33.55
N LYS A 68 14.85 -35.14 32.71
CA LYS A 68 15.78 -34.08 33.12
C LYS A 68 15.80 -32.95 32.10
N SER A 69 15.28 -31.82 32.57
CA SER A 69 15.72 -30.45 32.30
C SER A 69 14.82 -29.58 31.41
N TYR A 70 14.60 -28.40 31.98
CA TYR A 70 14.40 -27.11 31.33
C TYR A 70 12.96 -26.68 31.03
N GLN A 71 12.42 -25.84 31.93
CA GLN A 71 11.31 -24.96 31.60
C GLN A 71 11.82 -23.85 30.67
N VAL A 72 11.48 -23.95 29.39
CA VAL A 72 11.69 -22.86 28.43
C VAL A 72 10.82 -21.68 28.85
N HIS A 73 11.45 -20.56 29.20
CA HIS A 73 10.72 -19.33 29.51
C HIS A 73 9.94 -18.86 28.27
N ASP A 74 8.61 -18.80 28.44
CA ASP A 74 7.58 -18.50 27.45
C ASP A 74 7.72 -17.04 26.95
N SER A 75 8.54 -16.80 25.92
CA SER A 75 8.67 -15.50 25.24
C SER A 75 7.78 -15.41 23.99
N THR A 76 6.60 -16.03 24.04
CA THR A 76 5.68 -16.17 22.90
C THR A 76 4.81 -14.94 22.61
N VAL A 77 4.99 -13.87 23.37
CA VAL A 77 4.12 -12.69 23.35
C VAL A 77 4.58 -11.68 22.29
N PHE A 78 3.74 -11.43 21.28
CA PHE A 78 3.97 -10.38 20.29
C PHE A 78 3.58 -9.01 20.86
N SER A 79 4.47 -8.39 21.62
CA SER A 79 4.26 -7.07 22.26
C SER A 79 4.03 -5.93 21.26
N ALA A 80 3.33 -4.87 21.70
CA ALA A 80 3.31 -3.61 20.97
C ALA A 80 4.69 -2.93 20.96
N THR A 81 5.54 -3.23 21.93
CA THR A 81 6.93 -2.79 22.04
C THR A 81 7.89 -3.98 21.85
N TYR A 82 8.56 -4.06 20.71
CA TYR A 82 9.53 -5.15 20.49
C TYR A 82 10.86 -4.87 21.23
N ASN A 83 11.57 -5.95 21.61
CA ASN A 83 12.87 -5.92 22.29
C ASN A 83 12.91 -5.44 23.76
N ARG A 84 11.82 -5.60 24.53
CA ARG A 84 11.77 -5.31 25.99
C ARG A 84 12.90 -5.92 26.82
N GLU A 85 13.52 -6.99 26.34
CA GLU A 85 14.58 -7.73 27.05
C GLU A 85 16.01 -7.34 26.64
N MET A 86 16.17 -6.51 25.59
CA MET A 86 17.49 -6.08 25.13
C MET A 86 18.02 -4.92 25.97
N ALA A 87 19.26 -5.03 26.45
CA ALA A 87 19.88 -4.00 27.27
C ALA A 87 20.24 -2.75 26.45
N GLY A 88 19.79 -1.57 26.90
CA GLY A 88 20.15 -0.27 26.34
C GLY A 88 18.95 0.54 25.82
N ILE A 89 19.00 1.86 25.98
CA ILE A 89 17.92 2.77 25.58
C ILE A 89 17.73 2.86 24.06
N TRP A 90 18.81 2.61 23.30
CA TRP A 90 18.79 2.59 21.83
C TRP A 90 17.99 1.44 21.24
N TYR A 91 17.64 0.42 22.03
CA TYR A 91 16.79 -0.70 21.58
C TYR A 91 15.32 -0.50 21.98
N CYS A 92 15.01 0.58 22.72
CA CYS A 92 13.66 0.90 23.15
C CYS A 92 12.91 1.65 22.04
N GLU A 93 11.88 1.01 21.48
CA GLU A 93 10.97 1.64 20.51
C GLU A 93 10.38 2.96 21.04
N GLY A 94 10.09 3.03 22.34
CA GLY A 94 9.57 4.22 23.01
C GLY A 94 10.48 5.45 22.88
N PHE A 95 11.81 5.26 22.87
CA PHE A 95 12.76 6.35 22.66
C PHE A 95 12.58 7.00 21.29
N TYR A 96 12.46 6.19 20.23
CA TYR A 96 12.25 6.71 18.87
C TYR A 96 10.91 7.41 18.73
N LYS A 97 9.83 6.86 19.31
CA LYS A 97 8.51 7.52 19.32
C LYS A 97 8.59 8.91 19.95
N ILE A 98 9.25 9.04 21.11
CA ILE A 98 9.43 10.33 21.79
C ILE A 98 10.21 11.30 20.91
N VAL A 99 11.34 10.88 20.33
CA VAL A 99 12.20 11.76 19.51
C VAL A 99 11.44 12.27 18.27
N TYR A 100 10.83 11.36 17.48
CA TYR A 100 10.11 11.74 16.26
C TYR A 100 8.91 12.64 16.57
N ALA A 101 8.05 12.23 17.50
CA ALA A 101 6.86 13.01 17.84
C ALA A 101 7.23 14.38 18.47
N SER A 102 8.35 14.49 19.19
CA SER A 102 8.82 15.79 19.71
C SER A 102 9.31 16.72 18.60
N PHE A 103 9.95 16.17 17.56
CA PHE A 103 10.40 16.96 16.42
C PHE A 103 9.22 17.49 15.61
N ASP A 104 8.22 16.66 15.34
CA ASP A 104 7.00 17.08 14.65
C ASP A 104 6.19 18.09 15.48
N LEU A 105 6.06 17.85 16.80
CA LEU A 105 5.43 18.79 17.73
C LEU A 105 6.12 20.15 17.72
N LEU A 106 7.45 20.18 17.71
CA LEU A 106 8.23 21.42 17.61
C LEU A 106 7.96 22.13 16.28
N GLY A 107 7.91 21.40 15.16
CA GLY A 107 7.61 21.96 13.85
C GLY A 107 6.26 22.69 13.81
N HIS A 108 5.19 22.02 14.26
CA HIS A 108 3.86 22.63 14.36
C HIS A 108 3.81 23.81 15.35
N PHE A 109 4.55 23.73 16.46
CA PHE A 109 4.65 24.84 17.40
C PHE A 109 5.32 26.08 16.76
N LEU A 110 6.39 25.87 15.99
CA LEU A 110 7.07 26.96 15.28
C LEU A 110 6.14 27.61 14.24
N VAL A 111 5.36 26.82 13.48
CA VAL A 111 4.36 27.35 12.53
C VAL A 111 3.38 28.31 13.23
N VAL A 112 2.88 27.93 14.41
CA VAL A 112 1.99 28.78 15.21
C VAL A 112 2.69 30.07 15.65
N VAL A 113 3.93 29.99 16.14
CA VAL A 113 4.71 31.17 16.59
C VAL A 113 4.98 32.14 15.44
N TYR A 114 5.19 31.64 14.22
CA TYR A 114 5.44 32.45 13.02
C TYR A 114 4.18 32.89 12.26
N GLY A 115 3.00 32.76 12.89
CA GLY A 115 1.75 33.33 12.40
C GLY A 115 0.93 32.42 11.48
N GLY A 116 1.11 31.10 11.55
CA GLY A 116 0.22 30.12 10.93
C GLY A 116 -1.14 30.02 11.61
N GLU A 117 -2.11 29.37 10.95
CA GLU A 117 -3.46 29.22 11.49
C GLU A 117 -3.49 28.31 12.72
N ILE A 118 -3.88 28.90 13.86
CA ILE A 118 -3.77 28.27 15.18
C ILE A 118 -4.68 27.04 15.32
N THR A 119 -5.83 27.01 14.63
CA THR A 119 -6.85 25.96 14.81
C THR A 119 -6.40 24.61 14.27
N ASP A 120 -5.85 24.58 13.07
CA ASP A 120 -5.44 23.34 12.41
C ASP A 120 -4.15 22.78 13.03
N GLU A 121 -3.21 23.66 13.35
CA GLU A 121 -1.94 23.29 13.98
C GLU A 121 -2.14 22.70 15.39
N ARG A 122 -3.10 23.20 16.17
CA ARG A 122 -3.43 22.65 17.51
C ARG A 122 -3.91 21.21 17.46
N GLN A 123 -4.67 20.86 16.43
CA GLN A 123 -5.18 19.49 16.28
C GLN A 123 -4.04 18.52 15.96
N HIS A 124 -3.08 18.91 15.11
CA HIS A 124 -1.88 18.11 14.81
C HIS A 124 -0.98 17.96 16.04
N MET A 125 -0.69 19.05 16.76
CA MET A 125 0.09 19.02 18.01
C MET A 125 -0.46 18.04 19.04
N THR A 126 -1.79 17.95 19.16
CA THR A 126 -2.46 17.05 20.11
C THR A 126 -2.14 15.58 19.85
N VAL A 127 -2.05 15.17 18.58
CA VAL A 127 -1.78 13.77 18.22
C VAL A 127 -0.35 13.36 18.57
N TYR A 128 0.64 14.24 18.36
CA TYR A 128 2.02 13.97 18.74
C TYR A 128 2.20 13.81 20.25
N VAL A 129 1.45 14.56 21.06
CA VAL A 129 1.42 14.38 22.51
C VAL A 129 1.00 12.95 22.88
N PHE A 130 0.00 12.37 22.23
CA PHE A 130 -0.40 10.98 22.48
C PHE A 130 0.70 9.97 22.12
N PHE A 131 1.43 10.18 21.02
CA PHE A 131 2.57 9.32 20.67
C PHE A 131 3.77 9.48 21.61
N ILE A 132 4.02 10.69 22.13
CA ILE A 132 5.03 10.92 23.18
C ILE A 132 4.64 10.15 24.45
N VAL A 133 3.37 10.25 24.88
CA VAL A 133 2.87 9.51 26.04
C VAL A 133 3.02 8.00 25.82
N ASN A 134 2.62 7.47 24.67
CA ASN A 134 2.85 6.05 24.36
C ASN A 134 4.35 5.67 24.46
N GLY A 135 5.24 6.49 23.91
CA GLY A 135 6.68 6.25 23.99
C GLY A 135 7.24 6.27 25.42
N ILE A 136 6.67 7.09 26.32
CA ILE A 136 7.03 7.10 27.75
C ILE A 136 6.61 5.78 28.42
N PHE A 137 5.41 5.27 28.14
CA PHE A 137 4.96 3.98 28.67
C PHE A 137 5.82 2.83 28.15
N ASP A 138 6.16 2.83 26.86
CA ASP A 138 7.11 1.87 26.27
C ASP A 138 8.48 1.91 26.97
N LEU A 139 8.98 3.11 27.28
CA LEU A 139 10.25 3.30 27.98
C LEU A 139 10.19 2.79 29.43
N PHE A 140 9.09 3.04 30.14
CA PHE A 140 8.91 2.52 31.49
C PHE A 140 8.82 0.99 31.52
N LEU A 141 8.12 0.39 30.55
CA LEU A 141 8.04 -1.07 30.39
C LEU A 141 9.40 -1.68 30.05
N HIS A 142 10.19 -1.02 29.20
CA HIS A 142 11.55 -1.45 28.83
C HIS A 142 12.55 -1.34 29.99
N SER A 143 12.53 -0.22 30.69
CA SER A 143 13.48 0.08 31.77
C SER A 143 13.19 -0.63 33.09
N LYS A 144 11.98 -1.23 33.23
CA LYS A 144 11.47 -1.87 34.46
C LYS A 144 11.54 -0.96 35.69
N LEU A 145 11.63 0.36 35.50
CA LEU A 145 11.76 1.35 36.57
C LEU A 145 10.48 1.46 37.41
N TYR A 146 9.33 1.21 36.79
CA TYR A 146 8.02 1.29 37.42
C TYR A 146 7.21 0.02 37.17
N LYS A 147 6.43 -0.40 38.17
CA LYS A 147 5.47 -1.50 38.03
C LYS A 147 4.24 -0.99 37.27
N ILE A 148 4.25 -1.14 35.95
CA ILE A 148 3.12 -0.81 35.07
C ILE A 148 2.36 -2.12 34.77
N PRO A 149 1.02 -2.09 34.68
CA PRO A 149 0.24 -3.25 34.27
C PRO A 149 0.64 -3.78 32.89
N ASP A 150 0.67 -5.10 32.75
CA ASP A 150 0.83 -5.75 31.45
C ASP A 150 -0.31 -5.34 30.52
N GLY A 151 0.02 -4.95 29.28
CA GLY A 151 -0.95 -4.43 28.32
C GLY A 151 -0.99 -2.92 28.17
N ALA A 152 -0.32 -2.16 29.04
CA ALA A 152 -0.34 -0.69 28.99
C ALA A 152 0.24 -0.11 27.69
N ASP A 153 1.19 -0.81 27.06
CA ASP A 153 1.73 -0.49 25.73
C ASP A 153 0.66 -0.60 24.65
N TYR A 154 -0.12 -1.68 24.63
CA TYR A 154 -1.21 -1.84 23.65
C TYR A 154 -2.30 -0.79 23.85
N LEU A 155 -2.70 -0.52 25.10
CA LEU A 155 -3.73 0.46 25.40
C LEU A 155 -3.30 1.88 24.99
N THR A 156 -2.13 2.31 25.41
CA THR A 156 -1.62 3.65 25.09
C THR A 156 -1.34 3.82 23.60
N SER A 157 -0.85 2.76 22.92
CA SER A 157 -0.67 2.77 21.47
C SER A 157 -2.01 2.86 20.74
N SER A 158 -3.01 2.10 21.18
CA SER A 158 -4.35 2.14 20.59
C SER A 158 -5.02 3.50 20.74
N ILE A 159 -4.84 4.17 21.90
CA ILE A 159 -5.34 5.53 22.12
C ILE A 159 -4.64 6.52 21.17
N ALA A 160 -3.32 6.42 21.00
CA ALA A 160 -2.58 7.28 20.08
C ALA A 160 -3.04 7.11 18.62
N TRP A 161 -3.23 5.86 18.17
CA TRP A 161 -3.76 5.57 16.84
C TRP A 161 -5.22 6.02 16.66
N ALA A 162 -6.05 5.89 17.70
CA ALA A 162 -7.43 6.37 17.66
C ALA A 162 -7.49 7.91 17.61
N ALA A 163 -6.63 8.61 18.36
CA ALA A 163 -6.51 10.06 18.31
C ALA A 163 -6.03 10.54 16.92
N PHE A 164 -5.05 9.85 16.34
CA PHE A 164 -4.59 10.10 14.97
C PHE A 164 -5.72 9.86 13.95
N GLY A 165 -6.45 8.75 14.06
CA GLY A 165 -7.58 8.46 13.18
C GLY A 165 -8.70 9.51 13.29
N TYR A 166 -9.07 9.87 14.52
CA TYR A 166 -10.07 10.91 14.78
C TYR A 166 -9.69 12.27 14.20
N LEU A 167 -8.41 12.66 14.31
CA LEU A 167 -7.89 13.89 13.71
C LEU A 167 -8.23 13.92 12.21
N PHE A 168 -7.82 12.91 11.46
CA PHE A 168 -8.01 12.89 10.01
C PHE A 168 -9.48 12.73 9.58
N LEU A 169 -10.32 12.11 10.43
CA LEU A 169 -11.77 12.03 10.19
C LEU A 169 -12.51 13.34 10.51
N SER A 170 -11.99 14.17 11.40
CA SER A 170 -12.64 15.43 11.84
C SER A 170 -12.06 16.67 11.14
N HIS A 171 -10.81 16.61 10.70
CA HIS A 171 -10.07 17.72 10.10
C HIS A 171 -10.38 17.86 8.59
N LYS A 172 -11.62 18.29 8.29
CA LYS A 172 -12.16 18.45 6.93
C LYS A 172 -12.30 19.90 6.44
N HIS A 173 -12.03 20.89 7.29
CA HIS A 173 -12.28 22.29 6.96
C HIS A 173 -11.34 22.80 5.86
N ALA A 174 -11.86 23.65 4.97
CA ALA A 174 -11.13 24.27 3.85
C ALA A 174 -10.46 23.33 2.81
N LYS A 175 -10.75 22.02 2.82
CA LYS A 175 -10.17 21.03 1.91
C LYS A 175 -11.05 20.76 0.70
N THR A 176 -10.42 20.45 -0.44
CA THR A 176 -11.12 19.98 -1.64
C THR A 176 -11.80 18.62 -1.37
N PRO A 177 -12.88 18.26 -2.08
CA PRO A 177 -13.56 16.97 -1.89
C PRO A 177 -12.62 15.76 -1.98
N ILE A 178 -11.65 15.82 -2.89
CA ILE A 178 -10.62 14.80 -3.05
C ILE A 178 -9.65 14.75 -1.85
N SER A 179 -9.23 15.91 -1.32
CA SER A 179 -8.39 15.95 -0.13
C SER A 179 -9.13 15.40 1.10
N ILE A 180 -10.42 15.71 1.25
CA ILE A 180 -11.28 15.13 2.29
C ILE A 180 -11.32 13.60 2.19
N PHE A 181 -11.56 13.06 1.00
CA PHE A 181 -11.58 11.62 0.76
C PHE A 181 -10.28 10.93 1.18
N TYR A 182 -9.13 11.52 0.80
CA TYR A 182 -7.81 11.04 1.18
C TYR A 182 -7.59 11.01 2.69
N HIS A 183 -7.98 12.09 3.37
CA HIS A 183 -7.91 12.17 4.83
C HIS A 183 -8.86 11.17 5.50
N GLN A 184 -10.05 10.94 4.94
CA GLN A 184 -10.99 9.95 5.47
C GLN A 184 -10.45 8.51 5.39
N ILE A 185 -9.85 8.12 4.25
CA ILE A 185 -9.21 6.79 4.12
C ILE A 185 -8.10 6.64 5.15
N LEU A 186 -7.23 7.64 5.29
CA LEU A 186 -6.16 7.60 6.29
C LEU A 186 -6.72 7.45 7.71
N GLY A 187 -7.77 8.22 8.03
CA GLY A 187 -8.43 8.18 9.33
C GLY A 187 -9.01 6.81 9.67
N TRP A 188 -9.68 6.17 8.71
CA TRP A 188 -10.18 4.80 8.86
C TRP A 188 -9.08 3.77 9.03
N LEU A 189 -8.00 3.89 8.25
CA LEU A 189 -6.87 2.99 8.33
C LEU A 189 -6.16 3.10 9.68
N ALA A 190 -5.96 4.30 10.20
CA ALA A 190 -5.41 4.52 11.54
C ALA A 190 -6.33 3.97 12.65
N THR A 191 -7.65 4.10 12.49
CA THR A 191 -8.62 3.48 13.42
C THR A 191 -8.56 1.96 13.35
N ALA A 192 -8.31 1.38 12.17
CA ALA A 192 -8.06 -0.04 12.03
C ALA A 192 -6.78 -0.47 12.77
N VAL A 193 -5.69 0.30 12.69
CA VAL A 193 -4.47 0.04 13.48
C VAL A 193 -4.78 0.05 14.98
N ALA A 194 -5.57 1.02 15.47
CA ALA A 194 -6.00 1.06 16.86
C ALA A 194 -6.79 -0.20 17.26
N GLY A 195 -7.77 -0.59 16.45
CA GLY A 195 -8.60 -1.77 16.71
C GLY A 195 -7.80 -3.08 16.69
N VAL A 196 -6.91 -3.25 15.73
CA VAL A 196 -6.05 -4.45 15.63
C VAL A 196 -5.04 -4.49 16.78
N THR A 197 -4.55 -3.34 17.25
CA THR A 197 -3.66 -3.28 18.43
C THR A 197 -4.38 -3.73 19.71
N LEU A 198 -5.64 -3.34 19.91
CA LEU A 198 -6.47 -3.87 21.02
C LEU A 198 -6.80 -5.36 20.84
N MET A 199 -7.05 -5.79 19.61
CA MET A 199 -7.24 -7.21 19.32
C MET A 199 -5.97 -8.03 19.64
N GLN A 200 -4.79 -7.47 19.37
CA GLN A 200 -3.52 -8.09 19.69
C GLN A 200 -3.30 -8.22 21.21
N TYR A 201 -3.78 -7.27 22.01
CA TYR A 201 -3.77 -7.42 23.46
C TYR A 201 -4.54 -8.67 23.93
N LYS A 202 -5.70 -8.96 23.31
CA LYS A 202 -6.49 -10.17 23.62
C LYS A 202 -5.87 -11.45 23.07
N TYR A 203 -5.23 -11.38 21.90
CA TYR A 203 -4.65 -12.52 21.20
C TYR A 203 -3.14 -12.35 21.05
N GLU A 204 -2.45 -12.15 22.17
CA GLU A 204 -1.05 -11.72 22.23
C GLU A 204 -0.06 -12.71 21.62
N LYS A 205 -0.45 -14.00 21.52
CA LYS A 205 0.33 -15.08 20.90
C LYS A 205 -0.04 -15.33 19.44
N ASN A 206 -1.01 -14.60 18.88
CA ASN A 206 -1.47 -14.83 17.51
C ASN A 206 -0.63 -14.03 16.51
N THR A 207 0.20 -14.74 15.75
CA THR A 207 1.08 -14.18 14.73
C THR A 207 0.32 -13.42 13.64
N LEU A 208 -0.86 -13.89 13.24
CA LEU A 208 -1.64 -13.25 12.19
C LEU A 208 -2.10 -11.85 12.60
N VAL A 209 -2.55 -11.69 13.84
CA VAL A 209 -2.98 -10.39 14.37
C VAL A 209 -1.82 -9.38 14.40
N ALA A 210 -0.62 -9.86 14.76
CA ALA A 210 0.60 -9.06 14.76
C ALA A 210 1.03 -8.62 13.35
N ILE A 211 0.93 -9.51 12.35
CA ILE A 211 1.21 -9.19 10.94
C ILE A 211 0.19 -8.17 10.40
N ILE A 212 -1.09 -8.33 10.72
CA ILE A 212 -2.14 -7.39 10.30
C ILE A 212 -1.85 -6.00 10.87
N ARG A 213 -1.48 -5.89 12.15
CA ARG A 213 -1.12 -4.60 12.78
C ARG A 213 0.04 -3.92 12.03
N GLY A 214 1.13 -4.66 11.79
CA GLY A 214 2.30 -4.16 11.06
C GLY A 214 1.93 -3.70 9.65
N SER A 215 1.13 -4.48 8.94
CA SER A 215 0.68 -4.19 7.57
C SER A 215 -0.21 -2.95 7.50
N CYS A 216 -1.17 -2.79 8.42
CA CYS A 216 -1.99 -1.58 8.50
C CYS A 216 -1.13 -0.34 8.79
N CYS A 217 -0.13 -0.44 9.67
CA CYS A 217 0.80 0.66 9.97
C CYS A 217 1.65 1.07 8.76
N ILE A 218 2.17 0.09 8.01
CA ILE A 218 2.89 0.33 6.74
C ILE A 218 1.97 1.08 5.77
N LEU A 219 0.74 0.60 5.59
CA LEU A 219 -0.22 1.22 4.69
C LEU A 219 -0.51 2.67 5.12
N THR A 220 -0.68 2.94 6.42
CA THR A 220 -0.86 4.31 6.93
C THR A 220 0.31 5.21 6.59
N GLY A 221 1.55 4.71 6.76
CA GLY A 221 2.76 5.45 6.39
C GLY A 221 2.82 5.77 4.90
N THR A 222 2.49 4.80 4.05
CA THR A 222 2.44 5.03 2.59
C THR A 222 1.36 6.01 2.17
N TRP A 223 0.22 6.03 2.88
CA TRP A 223 -0.88 6.92 2.56
C TRP A 223 -0.60 8.38 2.99
N LEU A 224 0.19 8.57 4.05
CA LEU A 224 0.72 9.88 4.41
C LEU A 224 1.67 10.44 3.34
N TYR A 225 2.54 9.61 2.75
CA TYR A 225 3.34 10.02 1.60
C TYR A 225 2.45 10.49 0.45
N GLN A 226 1.34 9.81 0.20
CA GLN A 226 0.42 10.21 -0.88
C GLN A 226 -0.22 11.55 -0.62
N ILE A 227 -0.71 11.82 0.60
CA ILE A 227 -1.27 13.13 0.93
C ILE A 227 -0.23 14.23 0.70
N ALA A 228 1.02 14.00 1.15
CA ALA A 228 2.12 14.94 0.97
C ALA A 228 2.39 15.24 -0.51
N PHE A 229 2.61 14.20 -1.33
CA PHE A 229 2.96 14.37 -2.74
C PHE A 229 1.78 14.74 -3.65
N SER A 230 0.53 14.55 -3.20
CA SER A 230 -0.67 14.93 -3.97
C SER A 230 -1.05 16.38 -3.79
N PHE A 231 -1.04 16.84 -2.53
CA PHE A 231 -1.62 18.12 -2.16
C PHE A 231 -0.55 19.16 -1.79
N HIS A 232 0.64 18.71 -1.42
CA HIS A 232 1.70 19.56 -0.88
C HIS A 232 3.04 19.38 -1.61
N ASN A 233 3.00 18.97 -2.89
CA ASN A 233 4.20 18.65 -3.65
C ASN A 233 5.11 19.87 -3.87
N PRO A 234 6.33 19.89 -3.28
CA PRO A 234 7.22 21.06 -3.39
C PRO A 234 7.76 21.26 -4.81
N PHE A 235 7.81 20.20 -5.63
CA PHE A 235 8.31 20.28 -7.01
C PHE A 235 7.32 20.97 -7.96
N ILE A 236 6.02 20.87 -7.68
CA ILE A 236 4.98 21.57 -8.45
C ILE A 236 4.97 23.05 -8.07
N ALA A 237 5.02 23.36 -6.78
CA ALA A 237 5.09 24.74 -6.28
C ALA A 237 6.32 25.48 -6.80
N ALA A 238 7.50 24.85 -6.78
CA ALA A 238 8.73 25.42 -7.30
C ALA A 238 8.68 25.72 -8.81
N ASN A 239 8.07 24.83 -9.61
CA ASN A 239 7.89 25.05 -11.04
C ASN A 239 6.88 26.17 -11.34
N GLN A 240 5.79 26.26 -10.58
CA GLN A 240 4.81 27.34 -10.71
C GLN A 240 5.40 28.71 -10.35
N TYR A 241 6.21 28.77 -9.28
CA TYR A 241 6.92 29.99 -8.87
C TYR A 241 7.96 30.43 -9.90
N ARG A 242 8.75 29.48 -10.44
CA ARG A 242 9.72 29.75 -11.51
C ARG A 242 9.07 30.30 -12.77
N ASN A 243 7.90 29.78 -13.17
CA ASN A 243 7.18 30.25 -14.34
C ASN A 243 6.57 31.66 -14.16
N ARG A 244 6.18 32.03 -12.92
CA ARG A 244 5.72 33.40 -12.59
C ARG A 244 6.84 34.44 -12.71
N ILE A 245 8.06 34.09 -12.32
CA ILE A 245 9.22 35.02 -12.38
C ILE A 245 9.68 35.27 -13.83
N HIS A 246 9.53 34.28 -14.72
CA HIS A 246 9.99 34.38 -16.11
C HIS A 246 8.95 34.92 -17.10
N GLY A 247 7.85 35.53 -16.63
CA GLY A 247 6.87 36.19 -17.50
C GLY A 247 6.12 35.26 -18.45
N GLY A 248 6.03 33.97 -18.13
CA GLY A 248 5.26 33.00 -18.90
C GLY A 248 3.77 33.37 -18.87
N ARG A 249 3.18 33.60 -20.04
CA ARG A 249 1.76 33.83 -20.22
C ARG A 249 1.00 32.66 -19.60
N PHE A 250 0.12 32.94 -18.63
CA PHE A 250 -0.86 31.99 -18.17
C PHE A 250 -1.83 31.75 -19.33
N ASP A 251 -1.68 30.63 -20.02
CA ASP A 251 -2.89 29.95 -20.47
C ASP A 251 -3.48 29.37 -19.19
N GLU A 252 -4.61 29.93 -18.74
CA GLU A 252 -5.48 29.24 -17.81
C GLU A 252 -5.75 27.86 -18.42
N VAL A 253 -5.01 26.85 -17.98
CA VAL A 253 -5.45 25.47 -18.14
C VAL A 253 -6.64 25.37 -17.20
N LYS A 254 -7.82 25.70 -17.73
CA LYS A 254 -9.09 25.28 -17.19
C LYS A 254 -8.98 23.79 -16.89
N CYS A 255 -8.90 23.43 -15.63
CA CYS A 255 -9.33 22.11 -15.22
C CYS A 255 -10.82 22.03 -15.57
N CYS A 256 -11.13 21.24 -16.59
CA CYS A 256 -12.46 20.99 -17.17
C CYS A 256 -12.95 22.04 -18.19
N ASP A 257 -12.42 21.99 -19.41
CA ASP A 257 -13.28 22.18 -20.59
C ASP A 257 -13.89 20.82 -20.96
N THR A 258 -14.96 20.43 -20.24
CA THR A 258 -15.93 19.50 -20.80
C THR A 258 -16.89 20.31 -21.68
N ASN A 259 -16.42 20.68 -22.87
CA ASN A 259 -17.35 21.02 -23.96
C ASN A 259 -17.96 19.71 -24.47
N VAL A 260 -18.78 19.07 -23.63
CA VAL A 260 -19.78 18.11 -24.10
C VAL A 260 -20.92 18.97 -24.62
N THR A 261 -21.09 18.97 -25.94
CA THR A 261 -22.19 19.64 -26.62
C THR A 261 -23.52 19.16 -26.05
N THR A 262 -24.38 20.10 -25.71
CA THR A 262 -25.70 19.92 -25.10
C THR A 262 -26.70 19.14 -25.96
N SER A 263 -26.30 18.61 -27.12
CA SER A 263 -27.11 17.69 -27.93
C SER A 263 -27.06 16.24 -27.47
N ASP A 264 -25.99 15.83 -26.77
CA ASP A 264 -25.76 14.41 -26.45
C ASP A 264 -26.30 14.02 -25.05
N GLN A 265 -26.81 15.00 -24.30
CA GLN A 265 -27.29 14.83 -22.92
C GLN A 265 -28.76 14.41 -22.82
N MET A 266 -29.51 14.40 -23.92
CA MET A 266 -30.96 14.20 -23.89
C MET A 266 -31.41 12.74 -24.13
N GLU A 267 -30.51 11.84 -24.57
CA GLU A 267 -30.82 10.41 -24.72
C GLU A 267 -30.70 9.62 -23.40
N ILE A 268 -30.07 10.17 -22.37
CA ILE A 268 -29.83 9.44 -21.11
C ILE A 268 -31.09 9.38 -20.22
N MET A 269 -32.06 10.28 -20.43
CA MET A 269 -33.16 10.47 -19.48
C MET A 269 -34.48 9.78 -19.87
N GLU A 270 -34.56 9.13 -21.04
CA GLU A 270 -35.81 8.50 -21.53
C GLU A 270 -35.80 6.96 -21.56
N ALA A 271 -34.77 6.30 -21.02
CA ALA A 271 -34.67 4.83 -21.05
C ALA A 271 -35.11 4.11 -19.74
N VAL A 272 -35.65 4.82 -18.73
CA VAL A 272 -35.93 4.25 -17.39
C VAL A 272 -37.43 4.05 -17.11
N THR A 273 -38.19 3.58 -18.09
CA THR A 273 -39.50 2.95 -17.81
C THR A 273 -39.80 1.82 -18.79
N THR A 274 -39.34 0.60 -18.47
CA THR A 274 -40.10 -0.69 -18.53
C THR A 274 -39.17 -1.93 -18.67
N SER A 275 -39.36 -2.87 -17.73
CA SER A 275 -39.08 -4.33 -17.80
C SER A 275 -37.84 -4.86 -18.55
N THR A 276 -36.73 -5.08 -17.83
CA THR A 276 -36.00 -6.38 -17.68
C THR A 276 -34.68 -6.14 -16.95
N TRP A 277 -34.59 -6.50 -15.67
CA TRP A 277 -33.43 -6.24 -14.81
C TRP A 277 -32.08 -6.78 -15.34
N HIS A 278 -32.09 -7.83 -16.17
CA HIS A 278 -30.87 -8.40 -16.77
C HIS A 278 -30.34 -7.56 -17.94
N VAL A 279 -31.23 -6.93 -18.72
CA VAL A 279 -30.85 -6.02 -19.83
C VAL A 279 -30.40 -4.67 -19.26
N LEU A 280 -30.93 -4.26 -18.11
CA LEU A 280 -30.48 -3.06 -17.40
C LEU A 280 -29.12 -3.23 -16.72
N LEU A 281 -28.78 -4.42 -16.19
CA LEU A 281 -27.45 -4.64 -15.63
C LEU A 281 -26.39 -4.69 -16.74
N VAL A 282 -26.67 -5.40 -17.83
CA VAL A 282 -25.78 -5.46 -19.00
C VAL A 282 -25.75 -4.11 -19.72
N GLY A 283 -26.87 -3.41 -19.83
CA GLY A 283 -26.98 -2.08 -20.43
C GLY A 283 -26.34 -0.99 -19.58
N ALA A 284 -26.49 -1.00 -18.25
CA ALA A 284 -25.80 -0.08 -17.36
C ALA A 284 -24.30 -0.39 -17.31
N VAL A 285 -23.89 -1.66 -17.34
CA VAL A 285 -22.48 -2.04 -17.50
C VAL A 285 -21.97 -1.59 -18.87
N VAL A 286 -22.71 -1.76 -19.96
CA VAL A 286 -22.29 -1.33 -21.31
C VAL A 286 -22.28 0.20 -21.46
N VAL A 287 -23.17 0.94 -20.79
CA VAL A 287 -23.20 2.42 -20.81
C VAL A 287 -22.14 3.01 -19.87
N VAL A 288 -21.92 2.42 -18.69
CA VAL A 288 -20.86 2.83 -17.74
C VAL A 288 -19.47 2.45 -18.26
N LEU A 289 -19.32 1.28 -18.88
CA LEU A 289 -18.08 0.85 -19.52
C LEU A 289 -17.89 1.46 -20.92
N GLY A 290 -18.96 1.94 -21.56
CA GLY A 290 -18.94 2.47 -22.93
C GLY A 290 -18.43 3.90 -23.04
N HIS A 291 -18.47 4.68 -21.96
CA HIS A 291 -18.12 6.10 -22.00
C HIS A 291 -16.89 6.49 -21.15
N ASP A 292 -16.53 5.74 -20.10
CA ASP A 292 -15.35 6.02 -19.26
C ASP A 292 -14.82 4.74 -18.56
N PHE A 293 -14.02 3.93 -19.27
CA PHE A 293 -13.39 2.72 -18.70
C PHE A 293 -12.14 3.02 -17.85
N HIS A 294 -11.74 4.29 -17.71
CA HIS A 294 -10.53 4.65 -16.97
C HIS A 294 -10.60 4.26 -15.49
N PHE A 295 -11.75 4.38 -14.81
CA PHE A 295 -11.87 3.93 -13.41
C PHE A 295 -11.76 2.41 -13.25
N PRO A 296 -12.62 1.58 -13.88
CA PRO A 296 -12.52 0.13 -13.79
C PRO A 296 -11.20 -0.40 -14.36
N GLY A 297 -10.68 0.20 -15.43
CA GLY A 297 -9.40 -0.15 -16.06
C GLY A 297 -8.17 0.10 -15.19
N HIS A 298 -8.27 0.87 -14.10
CA HIS A 298 -7.23 0.95 -13.07
C HIS A 298 -7.59 0.09 -11.84
N LEU A 299 -8.87 0.05 -11.45
CA LEU A 299 -9.30 -0.69 -10.26
C LEU A 299 -9.12 -2.21 -10.41
N LEU A 300 -9.57 -2.79 -11.52
CA LEU A 300 -9.51 -4.23 -11.80
C LEU A 300 -8.07 -4.77 -11.80
N PRO A 301 -7.12 -4.22 -12.58
CA PRO A 301 -5.73 -4.67 -12.52
C PRO A 301 -5.10 -4.40 -11.14
N GLY A 302 -5.52 -3.31 -10.46
CA GLY A 302 -5.11 -3.03 -9.10
C GLY A 302 -5.48 -4.15 -8.13
N THR A 303 -6.72 -4.66 -8.22
CA THR A 303 -7.20 -5.76 -7.39
C THR A 303 -6.44 -7.04 -7.72
N ALA A 304 -6.26 -7.35 -9.00
CA ALA A 304 -5.52 -8.53 -9.45
C ALA A 304 -4.09 -8.53 -8.90
N PHE A 305 -3.36 -7.40 -8.98
CA PHE A 305 -1.98 -7.30 -8.48
C PHE A 305 -1.89 -7.41 -6.96
N ILE A 306 -2.84 -6.85 -6.21
CA ILE A 306 -2.89 -7.03 -4.75
C ILE A 306 -3.09 -8.51 -4.40
N LEU A 307 -4.07 -9.19 -5.03
CA LEU A 307 -4.36 -10.59 -4.76
C LEU A 307 -3.19 -11.51 -5.14
N ILE A 308 -2.59 -11.31 -6.33
CA ILE A 308 -1.41 -12.06 -6.78
C ILE A 308 -0.22 -11.78 -5.86
N GLY A 309 0.00 -10.54 -5.44
CA GLY A 309 1.08 -10.19 -4.54
C GLY A 309 0.93 -10.80 -3.14
N ILE A 310 -0.29 -10.82 -2.58
CA ILE A 310 -0.61 -11.51 -1.32
C ILE A 310 -0.38 -13.02 -1.47
N TRP A 311 -0.83 -13.59 -2.58
CA TRP A 311 -0.61 -14.99 -2.92
C TRP A 311 0.88 -15.33 -2.98
N TRP A 312 1.71 -14.51 -3.63
CA TRP A 312 3.16 -14.69 -3.65
C TRP A 312 3.80 -14.61 -2.26
N LEU A 313 3.38 -13.66 -1.42
CA LEU A 313 3.89 -13.53 -0.06
C LEU A 313 3.53 -14.74 0.80
N TRP A 314 2.27 -15.17 0.76
CA TRP A 314 1.79 -16.33 1.52
C TRP A 314 2.61 -17.57 1.18
N ASN A 315 2.76 -17.84 -0.11
CA ASN A 315 3.48 -18.99 -0.60
C ASN A 315 4.98 -18.93 -0.31
N THR A 316 5.56 -17.73 -0.37
CA THR A 316 6.97 -17.53 0.00
C THR A 316 7.21 -17.94 1.46
N LEU A 317 6.30 -17.56 2.35
CA LEU A 317 6.37 -17.92 3.77
C LEU A 317 6.15 -19.42 3.97
N GLU A 318 5.18 -20.01 3.27
CA GLU A 318 4.89 -21.44 3.38
C GLU A 318 6.09 -22.31 2.97
N ILE A 319 6.75 -22.01 1.85
CA ILE A 319 7.98 -22.71 1.44
C ILE A 319 9.09 -22.50 2.45
N HIS A 320 9.30 -21.26 2.88
CA HIS A 320 10.38 -20.93 3.80
C HIS A 320 10.24 -21.79 5.07
N ASN A 321 9.02 -21.86 5.62
CA ASN A 321 8.71 -22.68 6.78
C ASN A 321 8.93 -24.17 6.53
N LYS A 322 8.48 -24.70 5.38
CA LYS A 322 8.71 -26.12 5.00
C LYS A 322 10.19 -26.46 4.86
N ASN A 323 10.98 -25.59 4.22
CA ASN A 323 12.42 -25.79 4.04
C ASN A 323 13.18 -25.68 5.36
N GLU A 324 12.80 -24.71 6.21
CA GLU A 324 13.36 -24.58 7.56
C GLU A 324 13.06 -25.83 8.40
N GLN A 325 11.81 -26.32 8.38
CA GLN A 325 11.43 -27.55 9.09
C GLN A 325 12.27 -28.76 8.63
N ARG A 326 12.43 -28.95 7.31
CA ARG A 326 13.25 -30.06 6.75
C ARG A 326 14.71 -29.97 7.16
N ARG A 327 15.31 -28.78 7.12
CA ARG A 327 16.72 -28.56 7.54
C ARG A 327 16.90 -28.88 9.02
N ASN A 328 15.99 -28.40 9.87
CA ASN A 328 16.05 -28.66 11.30
C ASN A 328 15.90 -30.16 11.63
N THR A 329 14.93 -30.85 11.02
CA THR A 329 14.77 -32.31 11.20
C THR A 329 16.03 -33.08 10.78
N HIS A 330 16.66 -32.68 9.69
CA HIS A 330 17.87 -33.33 9.21
C HIS A 330 19.09 -33.08 10.12
N ASP A 331 19.29 -31.85 10.58
CA ASP A 331 20.39 -31.52 11.49
C ASP A 331 20.30 -32.33 12.80
N ILE A 332 19.08 -32.53 13.30
CA ILE A 332 18.79 -33.39 14.47
C ILE A 332 19.13 -34.86 14.16
N LEU A 333 18.64 -35.41 13.04
CA LEU A 333 18.95 -36.78 12.59
C LEU A 333 20.47 -37.02 12.44
N CYS A 334 21.22 -36.04 11.92
CA CYS A 334 22.68 -36.10 11.83
C CYS A 334 23.38 -36.05 13.19
N GLN A 335 22.78 -35.40 14.18
CA GLN A 335 23.36 -35.24 15.52
C GLN A 335 23.10 -36.47 16.42
N GLU A 336 21.95 -37.13 16.28
CA GLU A 336 21.55 -38.28 17.11
C GLU A 336 21.88 -39.65 16.51
N ILE A 337 21.84 -39.84 15.18
CA ILE A 337 21.92 -41.17 14.55
C ILE A 337 23.32 -41.51 14.00
N LEU A 338 24.34 -40.65 14.17
CA LEU A 338 25.63 -40.79 13.46
C LEU A 338 25.43 -40.94 11.93
N LEU A 339 24.34 -40.40 11.39
CA LEU A 339 24.17 -40.30 9.94
C LEU A 339 25.30 -39.41 9.42
N ASP A 340 26.03 -39.93 8.42
CA ASP A 340 27.13 -39.22 7.80
C ASP A 340 26.64 -37.83 7.32
N LYS A 341 27.30 -36.77 7.77
CA LYS A 341 27.02 -35.37 7.39
C LYS A 341 27.14 -35.11 5.88
N SER A 342 27.57 -36.11 5.10
CA SER A 342 27.62 -36.06 3.64
C SER A 342 26.25 -36.10 2.97
N HIS A 343 25.19 -36.54 3.66
CA HIS A 343 23.83 -36.41 3.14
C HIS A 343 23.39 -34.94 3.21
N HIS A 344 23.31 -34.29 2.05
CA HIS A 344 22.73 -32.96 1.95
C HIS A 344 21.21 -33.07 1.89
N VAL A 345 20.50 -32.31 2.73
CA VAL A 345 19.07 -32.02 2.50
C VAL A 345 18.97 -31.30 1.17
N HIS A 346 18.33 -31.94 0.19
CA HIS A 346 17.89 -31.22 -0.99
C HIS A 346 16.79 -30.24 -0.57
N ASP A 347 17.12 -28.95 -0.44
CA ASP A 347 16.15 -27.85 -0.47
C ASP A 347 15.39 -27.97 -1.81
N SER A 348 14.20 -28.59 -1.76
CA SER A 348 13.51 -29.09 -2.96
C SER A 348 12.55 -28.08 -3.59
N SER A 349 12.39 -26.89 -3.02
CA SER A 349 11.41 -25.90 -3.50
C SER A 349 12.09 -24.57 -3.80
N ALA A 350 12.41 -24.39 -5.09
CA ALA A 350 12.69 -23.09 -5.66
C ALA A 350 11.41 -22.24 -5.69
N PHE A 351 11.55 -20.93 -5.46
CA PHE A 351 10.44 -19.97 -5.53
C PHE A 351 10.16 -19.59 -7.00
N GLY A 352 9.28 -20.33 -7.69
CA GLY A 352 8.88 -20.08 -9.09
C GLY A 352 8.36 -18.67 -9.41
N ALA A 353 8.38 -18.27 -10.69
CA ALA A 353 7.81 -16.98 -11.12
C ALA A 353 6.28 -16.97 -10.96
N THR A 354 5.67 -18.14 -11.12
CA THR A 354 4.34 -18.42 -10.60
C THR A 354 4.42 -19.42 -9.48
N TYR A 355 3.59 -19.20 -8.48
CA TYR A 355 3.51 -20.15 -7.38
C TYR A 355 2.18 -20.88 -7.41
N ASN A 356 2.22 -22.16 -7.79
CA ASN A 356 1.04 -23.01 -7.81
C ASN A 356 1.04 -24.06 -6.68
N GLY A 357 2.08 -24.05 -5.82
CA GLY A 357 2.30 -25.07 -4.80
C GLY A 357 2.29 -26.50 -5.38
N ASP A 358 2.08 -27.49 -4.52
CA ASP A 358 1.85 -28.90 -4.91
C ASP A 358 0.38 -29.16 -5.30
N MET A 359 -0.44 -28.11 -5.49
CA MET A 359 -1.88 -28.27 -5.69
C MET A 359 -2.20 -28.68 -7.13
N ALA A 360 -2.78 -29.87 -7.29
CA ALA A 360 -3.20 -30.38 -8.58
C ALA A 360 -4.48 -29.69 -9.07
N GLY A 361 -4.48 -29.26 -10.34
CA GLY A 361 -5.68 -28.78 -11.04
C GLY A 361 -5.55 -27.36 -11.59
N PHE A 362 -6.38 -27.08 -12.60
CA PHE A 362 -6.42 -25.80 -13.34
C PHE A 362 -6.80 -24.60 -12.45
N TRP A 363 -7.73 -24.81 -11.51
CA TRP A 363 -8.26 -23.77 -10.62
C TRP A 363 -7.25 -23.21 -9.60
N TYR A 364 -6.12 -23.89 -9.42
CA TYR A 364 -5.05 -23.50 -8.49
C TYR A 364 -3.84 -22.90 -9.22
N CYS A 365 -3.92 -22.77 -10.55
CA CYS A 365 -2.86 -22.18 -11.34
C CYS A 365 -3.01 -20.65 -11.41
N GLU A 366 -2.00 -19.92 -10.96
CA GLU A 366 -1.92 -18.46 -11.11
C GLU A 366 -2.10 -18.02 -12.58
N GLY A 367 -1.57 -18.81 -13.52
CA GLY A 367 -1.70 -18.59 -14.96
C GLY A 367 -3.15 -18.53 -15.45
N PHE A 368 -4.04 -19.34 -14.89
CA PHE A 368 -5.46 -19.28 -15.21
C PHE A 368 -6.07 -17.93 -14.85
N TYR A 369 -5.84 -17.46 -13.62
CA TYR A 369 -6.40 -16.18 -13.17
C TYR A 369 -5.84 -15.00 -13.95
N LYS A 370 -4.54 -15.03 -14.31
CA LYS A 370 -3.94 -14.03 -15.21
C LYS A 370 -4.67 -13.96 -16.55
N ILE A 371 -4.95 -15.11 -17.16
CA ILE A 371 -5.70 -15.17 -18.44
C ILE A 371 -7.10 -14.58 -18.26
N VAL A 372 -7.83 -14.97 -17.21
CA VAL A 372 -9.20 -14.50 -16.97
C VAL A 372 -9.25 -12.98 -16.77
N TYR A 373 -8.45 -12.44 -15.86
CA TYR A 373 -8.45 -11.00 -15.56
C TYR A 373 -8.00 -10.18 -16.77
N ALA A 374 -6.88 -10.55 -17.39
CA ALA A 374 -6.36 -9.80 -18.54
C ALA A 374 -7.29 -9.89 -19.75
N SER A 375 -8.01 -11.01 -19.95
CA SER A 375 -9.00 -11.12 -21.04
C SER A 375 -10.23 -10.25 -20.78
N PHE A 376 -10.68 -10.15 -19.53
CA PHE A 376 -11.82 -9.30 -19.17
C PHE A 376 -11.49 -7.81 -19.36
N ASP A 377 -10.32 -7.37 -18.91
CA ASP A 377 -9.86 -5.99 -19.11
C ASP A 377 -9.64 -5.68 -20.60
N LEU A 378 -9.00 -6.59 -21.34
CA LEU A 378 -8.82 -6.46 -22.79
C LEU A 378 -10.17 -6.32 -23.52
N PHE A 379 -11.18 -7.09 -23.11
CA PHE A 379 -12.52 -6.99 -23.66
C PHE A 379 -13.18 -5.64 -23.33
N GLY A 380 -12.99 -5.13 -22.11
CA GLY A 380 -13.47 -3.80 -21.70
C GLY A 380 -12.91 -2.69 -22.58
N HIS A 381 -11.58 -2.63 -22.75
CA HIS A 381 -10.94 -1.67 -23.66
C HIS A 381 -11.38 -1.84 -25.12
N PHE A 382 -11.60 -3.07 -25.59
CA PHE A 382 -12.13 -3.32 -26.93
C PHE A 382 -13.55 -2.75 -27.10
N LEU A 383 -14.42 -2.87 -26.09
CA LEU A 383 -15.76 -2.30 -26.13
C LEU A 383 -15.72 -0.77 -26.19
N VAL A 384 -14.88 -0.11 -25.39
CA VAL A 384 -14.70 1.35 -25.42
C VAL A 384 -14.34 1.83 -26.83
N VAL A 385 -13.41 1.13 -27.47
CA VAL A 385 -12.99 1.41 -28.85
C VAL A 385 -14.14 1.25 -29.85
N LEU A 386 -15.03 0.26 -29.66
CA LEU A 386 -16.21 0.07 -30.52
C LEU A 386 -17.28 1.15 -30.32
N TYR A 387 -17.43 1.67 -29.10
CA TYR A 387 -18.41 2.71 -28.76
C TYR A 387 -17.90 4.14 -28.95
N GLY A 388 -16.77 4.32 -29.65
CA GLY A 388 -16.28 5.65 -30.07
C GLY A 388 -15.21 6.27 -29.18
N GLY A 389 -14.64 5.52 -28.23
CA GLY A 389 -13.52 5.97 -27.41
C GLY A 389 -12.22 6.20 -28.20
N GLU A 390 -11.30 6.98 -27.61
CA GLU A 390 -10.07 7.39 -28.28
C GLU A 390 -9.11 6.21 -28.51
N MET A 391 -8.96 5.81 -29.77
CA MET A 391 -8.21 4.61 -30.16
C MET A 391 -6.73 4.62 -29.73
N THR A 392 -6.10 5.78 -29.61
CA THR A 392 -4.66 5.93 -29.31
C THR A 392 -4.31 5.47 -27.90
N ASP A 393 -5.09 5.91 -26.91
CA ASP A 393 -4.87 5.57 -25.50
C ASP A 393 -5.31 4.14 -25.20
N GLU A 394 -6.44 3.72 -25.76
CA GLU A 394 -7.01 2.37 -25.57
C GLU A 394 -6.12 1.27 -26.18
N ARG A 395 -5.50 1.52 -27.35
CA ARG A 395 -4.56 0.57 -27.96
C ARG A 395 -3.34 0.30 -27.11
N GLN A 396 -2.83 1.32 -26.41
CA GLN A 396 -1.70 1.13 -25.51
C GLN A 396 -2.09 0.18 -24.38
N HIS A 397 -3.22 0.42 -23.70
CA HIS A 397 -3.70 -0.44 -22.61
C HIS A 397 -3.94 -1.89 -23.07
N MET A 398 -4.60 -2.08 -24.23
CA MET A 398 -4.81 -3.41 -24.82
C MET A 398 -3.51 -4.21 -24.99
N THR A 399 -2.40 -3.58 -25.40
CA THR A 399 -1.13 -4.29 -25.60
C THR A 399 -0.59 -4.93 -24.32
N VAL A 400 -0.75 -4.28 -23.18
CA VAL A 400 -0.23 -4.78 -21.91
C VAL A 400 -0.96 -6.03 -21.45
N TYR A 401 -2.29 -6.09 -21.62
CA TYR A 401 -3.06 -7.28 -21.29
C TYR A 401 -2.67 -8.49 -22.12
N ILE A 402 -2.31 -8.30 -23.40
CA ILE A 402 -1.79 -9.38 -24.25
C ILE A 402 -0.53 -10.01 -23.63
N PHE A 403 0.40 -9.20 -23.11
CA PHE A 403 1.61 -9.74 -22.45
C PHE A 403 1.27 -10.55 -21.19
N PHE A 404 0.31 -10.12 -20.38
CA PHE A 404 -0.14 -10.88 -19.21
C PHE A 404 -0.87 -12.17 -19.59
N ILE A 405 -1.64 -12.18 -20.70
CA ILE A 405 -2.25 -13.40 -21.25
C ILE A 405 -1.18 -14.38 -21.71
N VAL A 406 -0.17 -13.93 -22.46
CA VAL A 406 0.94 -14.78 -22.92
C VAL A 406 1.68 -15.38 -21.72
N ASN A 407 2.00 -14.57 -20.72
CA ASN A 407 2.59 -15.07 -19.48
C ASN A 407 1.68 -16.11 -18.79
N GLY A 408 0.37 -15.84 -18.69
CA GLY A 408 -0.57 -16.78 -18.10
C GLY A 408 -0.65 -18.12 -18.84
N ILE A 409 -0.52 -18.12 -20.17
CA ILE A 409 -0.46 -19.33 -21.00
C ILE A 409 0.82 -20.12 -20.71
N VAL A 410 1.97 -19.45 -20.56
CA VAL A 410 3.24 -20.09 -20.19
C VAL A 410 3.13 -20.74 -18.82
N ASP A 411 2.66 -19.99 -17.83
CA ASP A 411 2.44 -20.46 -16.45
C ASP A 411 1.53 -21.69 -16.41
N LEU A 412 0.44 -21.64 -17.18
CA LEU A 412 -0.52 -22.73 -17.28
C LEU A 412 0.07 -23.96 -17.99
N SER A 413 0.85 -23.75 -19.04
CA SER A 413 1.49 -24.82 -19.81
C SER A 413 2.52 -25.57 -18.97
N ILE A 414 3.29 -24.84 -18.14
CA ILE A 414 4.23 -25.41 -17.16
C ILE A 414 3.47 -26.20 -16.10
N HIS A 415 2.40 -25.62 -15.52
CA HIS A 415 1.61 -26.27 -14.47
C HIS A 415 0.96 -27.58 -14.91
N LEU A 416 0.35 -27.57 -16.10
CA LEU A 416 -0.34 -28.72 -16.67
C LEU A 416 0.60 -29.70 -17.41
N LYS A 417 1.90 -29.38 -17.51
CA LYS A 417 2.91 -30.14 -18.27
C LYS A 417 2.47 -30.42 -19.71
N LEU A 418 1.82 -29.44 -20.34
CA LEU A 418 1.30 -29.58 -21.71
C LEU A 418 2.42 -29.64 -22.75
N ILE A 419 3.50 -28.88 -22.51
CA ILE A 419 4.62 -28.69 -23.43
C ILE A 419 5.91 -28.65 -22.60
N GLU A 420 6.99 -29.23 -23.12
CA GLU A 420 8.33 -29.07 -22.56
C GLU A 420 8.82 -27.65 -22.84
N ILE A 421 8.80 -26.81 -21.81
CA ILE A 421 9.22 -25.40 -21.87
C ILE A 421 10.57 -25.28 -21.14
N PRO A 422 11.56 -24.55 -21.69
CA PRO A 422 12.84 -24.35 -21.02
C PRO A 422 12.69 -23.71 -19.64
N ASP A 423 13.54 -24.13 -18.70
CA ASP A 423 13.62 -23.54 -17.37
C ASP A 423 13.84 -22.03 -17.44
N GLY A 424 13.11 -21.27 -16.61
CA GLY A 424 13.21 -19.81 -16.57
C GLY A 424 12.26 -19.06 -17.50
N THR A 425 11.52 -19.75 -18.38
CA THR A 425 10.60 -19.11 -19.34
C THR A 425 9.46 -18.36 -18.63
N ASP A 426 8.99 -18.86 -17.49
CA ASP A 426 8.02 -18.21 -16.61
C ASP A 426 8.56 -16.86 -16.07
N TYR A 427 9.80 -16.82 -15.57
CA TYR A 427 10.41 -15.57 -15.09
C TYR A 427 10.62 -14.57 -16.23
N LEU A 428 11.07 -15.04 -17.40
CA LEU A 428 11.32 -14.17 -18.54
C LEU A 428 10.02 -13.54 -19.05
N THR A 429 8.99 -14.35 -19.26
CA THR A 429 7.70 -13.87 -19.78
C THR A 429 6.98 -12.97 -18.78
N ALA A 430 7.07 -13.27 -17.48
CA ALA A 430 6.54 -12.40 -16.42
C ALA A 430 7.28 -11.06 -16.39
N SER A 431 8.61 -11.08 -16.50
CA SER A 431 9.42 -9.86 -16.49
C SER A 431 9.15 -8.99 -17.71
N ILE A 432 8.93 -9.59 -18.88
CA ILE A 432 8.52 -8.85 -20.09
C ILE A 432 7.15 -8.21 -19.90
N ALA A 433 6.17 -8.93 -19.32
CA ALA A 433 4.84 -8.37 -19.06
C ALA A 433 4.90 -7.17 -18.09
N TRP A 434 5.63 -7.30 -16.98
CA TRP A 434 5.83 -6.19 -16.04
C TRP A 434 6.62 -5.03 -16.64
N ALA A 435 7.63 -5.30 -17.48
CA ALA A 435 8.39 -4.27 -18.17
C ALA A 435 7.53 -3.52 -19.20
N ALA A 436 6.69 -4.23 -19.95
CA ALA A 436 5.74 -3.63 -20.89
C ALA A 436 4.70 -2.76 -20.17
N PHE A 437 4.14 -3.26 -19.06
CA PHE A 437 3.26 -2.48 -18.18
C PHE A 437 3.97 -1.20 -17.68
N GLY A 438 5.19 -1.34 -17.15
CA GLY A 438 5.96 -0.20 -16.65
C GLY A 438 6.28 0.83 -17.73
N TYR A 439 6.71 0.37 -18.91
CA TYR A 439 6.99 1.23 -20.06
C TYR A 439 5.76 2.00 -20.52
N LEU A 440 4.58 1.37 -20.55
CA LEU A 440 3.33 2.04 -20.89
C LEU A 440 3.10 3.23 -19.97
N PHE A 441 3.11 3.02 -18.66
CA PHE A 441 2.86 4.11 -17.69
C PHE A 441 3.93 5.20 -17.68
N LEU A 442 5.18 4.88 -18.09
CA LEU A 442 6.24 5.87 -18.27
C LEU A 442 6.13 6.68 -19.57
N SER A 443 5.52 6.12 -20.61
CA SER A 443 5.39 6.74 -21.94
C SER A 443 4.03 7.41 -22.16
N HIS A 444 3.00 6.97 -21.45
CA HIS A 444 1.63 7.43 -21.56
C HIS A 444 1.39 8.75 -20.79
N LYS A 445 1.84 9.86 -21.40
CA LYS A 445 1.82 11.22 -20.81
C LYS A 445 0.82 12.18 -21.47
N HIS A 446 0.09 11.77 -22.49
CA HIS A 446 -0.75 12.67 -23.30
C HIS A 446 -1.97 13.17 -22.49
N ALA A 447 -2.32 14.44 -22.67
CA ALA A 447 -3.48 15.11 -22.06
C ALA A 447 -3.62 15.06 -20.52
N LYS A 448 -2.59 14.61 -19.80
CA LYS A 448 -2.63 14.46 -18.32
C LYS A 448 -2.07 15.67 -17.60
N THR A 449 -2.67 16.00 -16.45
CA THR A 449 -2.15 17.01 -15.54
C THR A 449 -0.76 16.63 -15.02
N PRO A 450 0.11 17.58 -14.62
CA PRO A 450 1.44 17.27 -14.09
C PRO A 450 1.42 16.28 -12.91
N ILE A 451 0.40 16.36 -12.06
CA ILE A 451 0.20 15.44 -10.94
C ILE A 451 -0.20 14.05 -11.43
N SER A 452 -1.07 13.94 -12.42
CA SER A 452 -1.43 12.65 -13.02
C SER A 452 -0.21 11.99 -13.68
N ILE A 453 0.63 12.75 -14.39
CA ILE A 453 1.89 12.24 -14.96
C ILE A 453 2.81 11.70 -13.86
N PHE A 454 3.01 12.43 -12.76
CA PHE A 454 3.84 11.98 -11.64
C PHE A 454 3.35 10.66 -11.06
N TYR A 455 2.03 10.51 -10.88
CA TYR A 455 1.40 9.28 -10.41
C TYR A 455 1.64 8.09 -11.35
N HIS A 456 1.47 8.30 -12.66
CA HIS A 456 1.73 7.26 -13.66
C HIS A 456 3.22 6.91 -13.72
N GLN A 457 4.12 7.88 -13.54
CA GLN A 457 5.56 7.62 -13.50
C GLN A 457 5.98 6.76 -12.30
N ILE A 458 5.46 7.03 -11.11
CA ILE A 458 5.72 6.18 -9.92
C ILE A 458 5.24 4.76 -10.19
N LEU A 459 4.01 4.61 -10.71
CA LEU A 459 3.47 3.31 -11.05
C LEU A 459 4.37 2.56 -12.04
N GLY A 460 4.83 3.27 -13.08
CA GLY A 460 5.73 2.74 -14.08
C GLY A 460 7.03 2.22 -13.47
N TRP A 461 7.68 3.00 -12.61
CA TRP A 461 8.90 2.59 -11.93
C TRP A 461 8.70 1.42 -10.95
N LEU A 462 7.57 1.37 -10.25
CA LEU A 462 7.22 0.22 -9.40
C LEU A 462 7.10 -1.06 -10.23
N ALA A 463 6.43 -1.00 -11.38
CA ALA A 463 6.32 -2.14 -12.28
C ALA A 463 7.67 -2.57 -12.89
N ILE A 464 8.54 -1.62 -13.25
CA ILE A 464 9.93 -1.93 -13.66
C ILE A 464 10.69 -2.61 -12.52
N ALA A 465 10.48 -2.19 -11.27
CA ALA A 465 11.07 -2.87 -10.12
C ALA A 465 10.56 -4.30 -9.97
N VAL A 466 9.25 -4.56 -10.16
CA VAL A 466 8.70 -5.93 -10.17
C VAL A 466 9.36 -6.77 -11.28
N ALA A 467 9.51 -6.22 -12.49
CA ALA A 467 10.21 -6.90 -13.58
C ALA A 467 11.65 -7.26 -13.23
N ALA A 468 12.42 -6.30 -12.69
CA ALA A 468 13.81 -6.50 -12.31
C ALA A 468 13.98 -7.53 -11.19
N VAL A 469 13.12 -7.47 -10.16
CA VAL A 469 13.16 -8.43 -9.05
C VAL A 469 12.72 -9.82 -9.51
N THR A 470 11.81 -9.93 -10.48
CA THR A 470 11.42 -11.21 -11.08
C THR A 470 12.59 -11.87 -11.82
N LEU A 471 13.36 -11.12 -12.63
CA LEU A 471 14.60 -11.64 -13.22
C LEU A 471 15.67 -11.97 -12.17
N MET A 472 15.76 -11.17 -11.11
CA MET A 472 16.66 -11.44 -9.99
C MET A 472 16.28 -12.74 -9.27
N GLN A 473 14.99 -13.03 -9.13
CA GLN A 473 14.48 -14.26 -8.54
C GLN A 473 14.93 -15.49 -9.33
N TYR A 474 14.99 -15.42 -10.66
CA TYR A 474 15.51 -16.52 -11.47
C TYR A 474 16.96 -16.89 -11.08
N LYS A 475 17.83 -15.89 -10.84
CA LYS A 475 19.21 -16.13 -10.39
C LYS A 475 19.30 -16.59 -8.93
N TYR A 476 18.40 -16.10 -8.08
CA TYR A 476 18.40 -16.37 -6.64
C TYR A 476 17.12 -17.11 -6.23
N GLU A 477 16.82 -18.18 -6.95
CA GLU A 477 15.55 -18.91 -6.87
C GLU A 477 15.23 -19.46 -5.47
N LYS A 478 16.23 -19.60 -4.60
CA LYS A 478 16.09 -20.10 -3.21
C LYS A 478 16.12 -18.98 -2.18
N ASN A 479 16.33 -17.74 -2.59
CA ASN A 479 16.42 -16.62 -1.67
C ASN A 479 15.02 -16.10 -1.32
N THR A 480 14.57 -16.39 -0.10
CA THR A 480 13.27 -15.94 0.43
C THR A 480 13.12 -14.42 0.40
N LEU A 481 14.18 -13.66 0.63
CA LEU A 481 14.11 -12.20 0.66
C LEU A 481 13.76 -11.63 -0.71
N VAL A 482 14.35 -12.16 -1.78
CA VAL A 482 14.06 -11.71 -3.16
C VAL A 482 12.58 -11.99 -3.51
N ALA A 483 12.06 -13.14 -3.07
CA ALA A 483 10.66 -13.52 -3.30
C ALA A 483 9.68 -12.62 -2.53
N MET A 484 10.01 -12.28 -1.28
CA MET A 484 9.24 -11.33 -0.47
C MET A 484 9.26 -9.92 -1.07
N ILE A 485 10.40 -9.44 -1.55
CA ILE A 485 10.51 -8.14 -2.22
C ILE A 485 9.62 -8.12 -3.47
N ARG A 486 9.64 -9.18 -4.28
CA ARG A 486 8.80 -9.31 -5.48
C ARG A 486 7.31 -9.18 -5.15
N GLY A 487 6.83 -9.96 -4.17
CA GLY A 487 5.44 -9.91 -3.69
C GLY A 487 5.06 -8.53 -3.17
N SER A 488 5.94 -7.90 -2.39
CA SER A 488 5.71 -6.57 -1.82
C SER A 488 5.62 -5.48 -2.90
N CYS A 489 6.51 -5.50 -3.90
CA CYS A 489 6.47 -4.58 -5.03
C CYS A 489 5.19 -4.77 -5.86
N CYS A 490 4.72 -6.00 -6.04
CA CYS A 490 3.47 -6.30 -6.75
C CYS A 490 2.25 -5.71 -6.02
N ILE A 491 2.15 -5.92 -4.70
CA ILE A 491 1.09 -5.31 -3.86
C ILE A 491 1.15 -3.79 -3.96
N LEU A 492 2.35 -3.21 -3.84
CA LEU A 492 2.52 -1.75 -3.91
C LEU A 492 2.11 -1.18 -5.28
N THR A 493 2.35 -1.93 -6.35
CA THR A 493 1.91 -1.56 -7.71
C THR A 493 0.37 -1.58 -7.79
N GLY A 494 -0.27 -2.62 -7.23
CA GLY A 494 -1.73 -2.73 -7.19
C GLY A 494 -2.42 -1.66 -6.33
N THR A 495 -1.85 -1.32 -5.17
CA THR A 495 -2.37 -0.21 -4.34
C THR A 495 -2.17 1.14 -5.02
N TRP A 496 -1.14 1.30 -5.84
CA TRP A 496 -0.93 2.52 -6.61
C TRP A 496 -1.91 2.68 -7.78
N LEU A 497 -2.33 1.57 -8.39
CA LEU A 497 -3.44 1.58 -9.36
C LEU A 497 -4.76 2.04 -8.73
N TYR A 498 -5.07 1.59 -7.51
CA TYR A 498 -6.22 2.10 -6.75
C TYR A 498 -6.12 3.62 -6.55
N GLN A 499 -4.92 4.13 -6.25
CA GLN A 499 -4.73 5.57 -6.09
C GLN A 499 -5.02 6.33 -7.37
N ILE A 500 -4.53 5.87 -8.52
CA ILE A 500 -4.84 6.51 -9.80
C ILE A 500 -6.35 6.50 -10.06
N ALA A 501 -7.02 5.36 -9.85
CA ALA A 501 -8.46 5.22 -10.03
C ALA A 501 -9.24 6.23 -9.18
N PHE A 502 -9.01 6.26 -7.87
CA PHE A 502 -9.76 7.13 -6.95
C PHE A 502 -9.31 8.60 -6.95
N SER A 503 -8.16 8.93 -7.54
CA SER A 503 -7.69 10.33 -7.63
C SER A 503 -8.16 11.02 -8.88
N PHE A 504 -8.10 10.33 -10.02
CA PHE A 504 -8.30 10.95 -11.31
C PHE A 504 -9.60 10.49 -11.98
N HIS A 505 -10.14 9.35 -11.57
CA HIS A 505 -11.29 8.73 -12.24
C HIS A 505 -12.44 8.42 -11.27
N ASN A 506 -12.49 9.08 -10.11
CA ASN A 506 -13.47 8.75 -9.06
C ASN A 506 -14.91 9.09 -9.48
N PRO A 507 -15.80 8.08 -9.64
CA PRO A 507 -17.17 8.32 -10.10
C PRO A 507 -18.01 9.07 -9.06
N PHE A 508 -17.65 9.00 -7.77
CA PHE A 508 -18.37 9.67 -6.69
C PHE A 508 -18.14 11.18 -6.66
N ILE A 509 -17.03 11.67 -7.22
CA ILE A 509 -16.75 13.11 -7.32
C ILE A 509 -17.52 13.71 -8.50
N ALA A 510 -17.53 13.02 -9.65
CA ALA A 510 -18.28 13.45 -10.83
C ALA A 510 -19.79 13.55 -10.54
N ALA A 511 -20.37 12.54 -9.86
CA ALA A 511 -21.79 12.53 -9.51
C ALA A 511 -22.20 13.69 -8.57
N ASN A 512 -21.33 14.07 -7.63
CA ASN A 512 -21.60 15.18 -6.71
C ASN A 512 -21.45 16.56 -7.38
N GLN A 513 -20.52 16.71 -8.32
CA GLN A 513 -20.39 17.94 -9.11
C GLN A 513 -21.58 18.14 -10.05
N TYR A 514 -22.10 17.06 -10.63
CA TYR A 514 -23.28 17.10 -11.51
C TYR A 514 -24.54 17.50 -10.74
N ARG A 515 -24.80 16.85 -9.59
CA ARG A 515 -25.90 17.20 -8.69
C ARG A 515 -25.88 18.68 -8.27
N ASN A 516 -24.70 19.19 -7.90
CA ASN A 516 -24.57 20.59 -7.49
C ASN A 516 -24.82 21.58 -8.65
N ARG A 517 -24.50 21.21 -9.90
CA ARG A 517 -24.81 22.05 -11.08
C ARG A 517 -26.31 22.09 -11.37
N GLU A 518 -27.01 20.97 -11.27
CA GLU A 518 -28.47 20.92 -11.42
C GLU A 518 -29.16 21.78 -10.36
N THR A 519 -28.73 21.67 -9.09
CA THR A 519 -29.30 22.50 -8.01
C THR A 519 -29.06 24.00 -8.24
N ILE A 520 -27.89 24.38 -8.76
CA ILE A 520 -27.58 25.78 -9.12
C ILE A 520 -28.40 26.25 -10.33
N ALA A 521 -28.59 25.41 -11.34
CA ALA A 521 -29.43 25.73 -12.49
C ALA A 521 -30.90 25.93 -12.08
N GLU A 522 -31.43 25.04 -11.23
CA GLU A 522 -32.78 25.17 -10.67
C GLU A 522 -32.96 26.44 -9.83
N THR A 523 -31.94 26.85 -9.06
CA THR A 523 -32.01 28.11 -8.29
C THR A 523 -31.91 29.35 -9.18
N PHE A 524 -31.15 29.29 -10.27
CA PHE A 524 -31.09 30.40 -11.24
C PHE A 524 -32.40 30.55 -12.01
N ASP A 525 -33.06 29.45 -12.37
CA ASP A 525 -34.36 29.47 -13.04
C ASP A 525 -35.48 29.95 -12.10
N GLU A 526 -35.47 29.57 -10.82
CA GLU A 526 -36.42 30.11 -9.82
C GLU A 526 -36.26 31.62 -9.58
N VAL A 527 -35.04 32.15 -9.66
CA VAL A 527 -34.78 33.59 -9.50
C VAL A 527 -35.21 34.37 -10.75
N ASN A 528 -35.01 33.81 -11.95
CA ASN A 528 -35.45 34.43 -13.20
C ASN A 528 -36.97 34.36 -13.40
N LEU A 529 -37.67 33.39 -12.78
CA LEU A 529 -39.14 33.33 -12.76
C LEU A 529 -39.79 34.26 -11.71
N LYS A 530 -38.99 34.86 -10.82
CA LYS A 530 -39.45 35.79 -9.76
C LYS A 530 -39.05 37.26 -10.02
N MET A 531 -38.31 37.55 -11.09
CA MET A 531 -38.14 38.89 -11.66
C MET A 531 -39.08 39.07 -12.85
#